data_AF-A0A1I4LZ25-F1
#
_entry.id   AF-A0A1I4LZ25-F1
#
_cell.length_a   1.000
_cell.length_b   1.000
_cell.length_c   1.000
_cell.angle_alpha   90.00
_cell.angle_beta   90.00
_cell.angle_gamma   90.00
#
_symmetry.space_group_name_H-M   'P 1'
#
loop_
_entity.id
_entity.type
_entity.pdbx_description
1 polymer ?
#
loop_
_entity_poly.entity_id
_entity_poly.type
_entity_poly.pdbx_seq_one_letter_code
_entity_poly.pdbx_strand_id
1 'polypeptide(L)'
;MMRMHATENIIEEIIASTYGEQLDARKRHVFGQALQGLVRLAKAEQLLDIRLDAQRAAGLSGNASARRQTRAILRRIGLDLELDQVQRKLEFGDGTDIAGDDGPGGAGMRDGLSRD
;
A
#
# COMPACT_ATOMS: atom_id res chain seq x y z
N MET A 1 -10.89 -15.71 44.29
CA MET A 1 -10.30 -16.77 43.44
C MET A 1 -9.30 -16.11 42.50
N MET A 2 -8.01 -16.31 42.76
CA MET A 2 -6.93 -15.76 41.94
C MET A 2 -6.87 -16.60 40.66
N ARG A 3 -7.07 -15.99 39.48
CA ARG A 3 -6.85 -16.67 38.20
C ARG A 3 -5.36 -16.96 38.10
N MET A 4 -4.89 -18.09 38.61
CA MET A 4 -3.60 -18.62 38.18
C MET A 4 -3.68 -18.77 36.67
N HIS A 5 -2.75 -18.14 35.97
CA HIS A 5 -2.73 -18.14 34.52
C HIS A 5 -2.57 -19.60 34.08
N ALA A 6 -3.34 -20.09 33.09
CA ALA A 6 -3.29 -21.50 32.69
C ALA A 6 -1.85 -22.03 32.45
N THR A 7 -0.95 -21.16 32.00
CA THR A 7 0.48 -21.41 31.88
C THR A 7 1.16 -21.76 33.20
N GLU A 8 0.85 -21.08 34.30
CA GLU A 8 1.42 -21.35 35.63
C GLU A 8 1.01 -22.74 36.13
N ASN A 9 -0.25 -23.15 35.90
CA ASN A 9 -0.70 -24.50 36.26
C ASN A 9 0.06 -25.57 35.48
N ILE A 10 0.25 -25.37 34.17
CA ILE A 10 0.99 -26.31 33.32
C ILE A 10 2.47 -26.35 33.73
N ILE A 11 3.08 -25.20 34.06
CA ILE A 11 4.45 -25.17 34.57
C ILE A 11 4.57 -26.00 35.84
N GLU A 12 3.64 -25.86 36.77
CA GLU A 12 3.66 -26.63 38.02
C GLU A 12 3.43 -28.12 37.79
N GLU A 13 2.56 -28.49 36.86
CA GLU A 13 2.34 -29.87 36.43
C GLU A 13 3.61 -30.49 35.81
N ILE A 14 4.31 -29.75 34.96
CA ILE A 14 5.57 -30.19 34.35
C ILE A 14 6.64 -30.38 35.43
N ILE A 15 6.76 -29.43 36.36
CA ILE A 15 7.72 -29.53 37.47
C ILE A 15 7.42 -30.77 38.32
N ALA A 16 6.17 -30.98 38.70
CA ALA A 16 5.74 -32.14 39.48
C ALA A 16 5.99 -33.46 38.74
N SER A 17 5.68 -33.52 37.44
CA SER A 17 5.90 -34.71 36.61
C SER A 17 7.38 -35.04 36.41
N THR A 18 8.25 -34.03 36.38
CA THR A 18 9.69 -34.20 36.14
C THR A 18 10.43 -34.70 37.38
N TYR A 19 10.04 -34.23 38.57
CA TYR A 19 10.78 -34.49 39.81
C TYR A 19 10.02 -35.27 40.88
N GLY A 20 8.71 -35.49 40.73
CA GLY A 20 7.87 -36.13 41.74
C GLY A 20 7.69 -35.29 43.01
N GLU A 21 7.19 -35.92 44.08
CA GLU A 21 6.84 -35.24 45.34
C GLU A 21 8.06 -34.79 46.18
N GLN A 22 9.25 -35.35 45.94
CA GLN A 22 10.48 -35.04 46.69
C GLN A 22 11.37 -34.02 45.99
N LEU A 23 10.78 -32.89 45.61
CA LEU A 23 11.53 -31.82 44.93
C LEU A 23 12.10 -30.82 45.93
N ASP A 24 13.42 -30.69 45.92
CA ASP A 24 14.14 -29.59 46.61
C ASP A 24 13.64 -28.23 46.09
N ALA A 25 13.35 -27.31 47.02
CA ALA A 25 12.81 -25.98 46.73
C ALA A 25 13.70 -25.20 45.76
N ARG A 26 15.03 -25.38 45.85
CA ARG A 26 15.97 -24.73 44.92
C ARG A 26 15.81 -25.26 43.50
N LYS A 27 15.71 -26.57 43.32
CA LYS A 27 15.51 -27.20 42.01
C LYS A 27 14.16 -26.79 41.40
N ARG A 28 13.10 -26.76 42.21
CA ARG A 28 11.79 -26.24 41.82
C ARG A 28 11.89 -24.82 41.27
N HIS A 29 12.56 -23.94 42.00
CA HIS A 29 12.69 -22.55 41.61
C HIS A 29 13.49 -22.39 40.31
N VAL A 30 14.67 -23.01 40.20
CA VAL A 30 15.52 -22.92 39.00
C VAL A 30 14.80 -23.47 37.78
N PHE A 31 14.15 -24.63 37.91
CA PHE A 31 13.43 -25.24 36.79
C PHE A 31 12.19 -24.41 36.38
N GLY A 32 11.44 -23.91 37.36
CA GLY A 32 10.34 -22.99 37.10
C GLY A 32 10.79 -21.71 36.38
N GLN A 33 11.92 -21.13 36.77
CA GLN A 33 12.50 -19.98 36.07
C GLN A 33 12.91 -20.30 34.63
N ALA A 34 13.48 -21.49 34.38
CA ALA A 34 13.82 -21.93 33.03
C ALA A 34 12.57 -22.08 32.15
N LEU A 35 11.50 -22.71 32.67
CA LEU A 35 10.22 -22.85 31.97
C LEU A 35 9.58 -21.50 31.67
N GLN A 36 9.59 -20.57 32.63
CA GLN A 36 9.11 -19.20 32.42
C GLN A 36 9.94 -18.47 31.36
N GLY A 37 11.26 -18.68 31.34
CA GLY A 37 12.16 -18.18 30.29
C GLY A 37 11.75 -18.68 28.90
N LEU A 38 11.51 -19.98 28.78
CA LEU A 38 11.08 -20.62 27.53
C LEU A 38 9.72 -20.08 27.04
N VAL A 39 8.77 -19.91 27.94
CA VAL A 39 7.46 -19.31 27.60
C VAL A 39 7.62 -17.89 27.07
N ARG A 40 8.45 -17.06 27.71
CA ARG A 40 8.71 -15.69 27.24
C ARG A 40 9.37 -15.69 25.86
N LEU A 41 10.31 -16.60 25.63
CA LEU A 41 10.97 -16.75 24.33
C LEU A 41 9.97 -17.15 23.24
N ALA A 42 9.17 -18.19 23.47
CA ALA A 42 8.16 -18.65 22.52
C ALA A 42 7.14 -17.53 22.17
N LYS A 43 6.72 -16.73 23.16
CA LYS A 43 5.84 -15.58 22.91
C LYS A 43 6.52 -14.50 22.05
N ALA A 44 7.82 -14.26 22.25
CA ALA A 44 8.56 -13.29 21.45
C ALA A 44 8.69 -13.75 19.99
N GLU A 45 8.96 -15.04 19.77
CA GLU A 45 9.01 -15.64 18.43
C GLU A 45 7.64 -15.56 17.74
N GLN A 46 6.56 -15.91 18.43
CA GLN A 46 5.19 -15.78 17.91
C GLN A 46 4.82 -14.34 17.52
N LEU A 47 5.23 -13.36 18.33
CA LEU A 47 4.99 -11.95 18.01
C LEU A 47 5.77 -11.48 16.78
N LEU A 48 6.99 -12.00 16.57
CA LEU A 48 7.76 -11.72 15.37
C LEU A 48 7.10 -12.31 14.13
N ASP A 49 6.61 -13.55 14.22
CA ASP A 49 5.90 -14.20 13.11
C ASP A 49 4.62 -13.43 12.75
N ILE A 50 3.80 -13.06 13.75
CA ILE A 50 2.60 -12.25 13.55
C ILE A 50 2.97 -10.89 12.93
N ARG A 51 4.06 -10.26 13.36
CA ARG A 51 4.51 -8.99 12.77
C ARG A 51 4.90 -9.14 11.31
N LEU A 52 5.59 -10.22 10.95
CA LEU A 52 5.96 -10.51 9.57
C LEU A 52 4.71 -10.77 8.72
N ASP A 53 3.77 -11.56 9.22
CA ASP A 53 2.50 -11.84 8.54
C ASP A 53 1.67 -10.57 8.37
N ALA A 54 1.59 -9.73 9.40
CA ALA A 54 0.93 -8.42 9.32
C ALA A 54 1.60 -7.50 8.29
N GLN A 55 2.94 -7.50 8.20
CA GLN A 55 3.66 -6.75 7.17
C GLN A 55 3.38 -7.26 5.76
N ARG A 56 3.24 -8.58 5.58
CA ARG A 56 2.83 -9.17 4.30
C ARG A 56 1.38 -8.80 3.96
N ALA A 57 0.46 -8.94 4.90
CA ALA A 57 -0.95 -8.60 4.74
C ALA A 57 -1.16 -7.09 4.46
N ALA A 58 -0.39 -6.21 5.12
CA ALA A 58 -0.39 -4.77 4.87
C ALA A 58 0.29 -4.39 3.54
N GLY A 59 0.80 -5.35 2.77
CA GLY A 59 1.50 -5.10 1.51
C GLY A 59 2.81 -4.31 1.69
N LEU A 60 3.39 -4.32 2.88
CA LEU A 60 4.63 -3.61 3.20
C LEU A 60 5.89 -4.42 2.82
N SER A 61 5.79 -5.76 2.78
CA SER A 61 6.95 -6.63 2.57
C SER A 61 7.25 -7.02 1.10
N GLY A 62 6.36 -6.73 0.14
CA GLY A 62 6.53 -7.16 -1.27
C GLY A 62 6.51 -6.07 -2.33
N ASN A 63 6.24 -4.81 -1.95
CA ASN A 63 5.73 -3.83 -2.90
C ASN A 63 6.74 -2.79 -3.37
N ALA A 64 8.01 -2.80 -2.95
CA ALA A 64 8.97 -1.83 -3.49
C ALA A 64 9.20 -2.04 -4.99
N SER A 65 9.41 -3.29 -5.42
CA SER A 65 9.59 -3.63 -6.84
C SER A 65 8.27 -3.56 -7.60
N ALA A 66 7.18 -4.12 -7.05
CA ALA A 66 5.86 -4.08 -7.67
C ALA A 66 5.33 -2.63 -7.83
N ARG A 67 5.45 -1.77 -6.81
CA ARG A 67 5.09 -0.34 -6.94
C ARG A 67 5.97 0.39 -7.96
N ARG A 68 7.26 0.07 -8.04
CA ARG A 68 8.15 0.64 -9.06
C ARG A 68 7.71 0.21 -10.46
N GLN A 69 7.36 -1.06 -10.66
CA GLN A 69 6.85 -1.58 -11.93
C GLN A 69 5.50 -0.94 -12.28
N THR A 70 4.53 -0.90 -11.36
CA THR A 70 3.25 -0.22 -11.57
C THR A 70 3.44 1.26 -11.89
N ARG A 71 4.34 1.96 -11.19
CA ARG A 71 4.64 3.37 -11.47
C ARG A 71 5.32 3.57 -12.83
N ALA A 72 6.19 2.66 -13.24
CA ALA A 72 6.82 2.68 -14.56
C ALA A 72 5.79 2.45 -15.67
N ILE A 73 4.87 1.49 -15.49
CA ILE A 73 3.76 1.22 -16.41
C ILE A 73 2.85 2.45 -16.52
N LEU A 74 2.43 3.05 -15.39
CA LEU A 74 1.59 4.25 -15.39
C LEU A 74 2.27 5.45 -16.07
N ARG A 75 3.58 5.62 -15.86
CA ARG A 75 4.35 6.67 -16.56
C ARG A 75 4.41 6.43 -18.06
N ARG A 76 4.58 5.18 -18.49
CA ARG A 76 4.59 4.81 -19.91
C ARG A 76 3.23 5.13 -20.56
N ILE A 77 2.14 4.71 -19.93
CA ILE A 77 0.77 5.02 -20.43
C ILE A 77 0.57 6.54 -20.53
N GLY A 78 1.02 7.31 -19.52
CA GLY A 78 0.95 8.76 -19.56
C GLY A 78 1.74 9.37 -20.72
N LEU A 79 2.96 8.91 -20.97
CA LEU A 79 3.77 9.36 -22.11
C LEU A 79 3.14 8.99 -23.46
N ASP A 80 2.57 7.79 -23.59
CA ASP A 80 1.92 7.33 -24.82
C ASP A 80 0.70 8.22 -25.15
N LEU A 81 -0.08 8.65 -24.14
CA LEU A 81 -1.19 9.58 -24.31
C LEU A 81 -0.77 11.00 -24.71
N GLU A 82 0.37 11.48 -24.21
CA GLU A 82 0.93 12.78 -24.60
C GLU A 82 1.48 12.74 -26.03
N LEU A 83 2.16 11.66 -26.41
CA LEU A 83 2.63 11.43 -27.77
C LEU A 83 1.46 11.33 -28.76
N ASP A 84 0.38 10.62 -28.41
CA ASP A 84 -0.85 10.55 -29.22
C ASP A 84 -1.56 11.91 -29.36
N GLN A 85 -1.43 12.81 -28.38
CA GLN A 85 -1.96 14.17 -28.47
C GLN A 85 -1.09 15.07 -29.35
N VAL A 86 0.23 15.00 -29.20
CA VAL A 86 1.19 15.74 -30.03
C VAL A 86 1.10 15.27 -31.48
N GLN A 87 1.02 13.97 -31.71
CA GLN A 87 0.89 13.40 -33.06
C GLN A 87 -0.42 13.84 -33.73
N ARG A 88 -1.56 13.81 -33.03
CA ARG A 88 -2.81 14.38 -33.56
C ARG A 88 -2.70 15.88 -33.84
N LYS A 89 -2.03 16.64 -32.98
CA LYS A 89 -1.84 18.07 -33.20
C LYS A 89 -0.96 18.38 -34.42
N LEU A 90 0.01 17.52 -34.71
CA LEU A 90 0.84 17.61 -35.92
C LEU A 90 0.09 17.14 -37.18
N GLU A 91 -0.79 16.15 -37.07
CA GLU A 91 -1.60 15.63 -38.18
C GLU A 91 -2.75 16.57 -38.58
N PHE A 92 -3.25 17.41 -37.66
CA PHE A 92 -4.36 18.34 -37.90
C PHE A 92 -3.96 19.82 -37.82
N GLY A 93 -2.66 20.12 -37.81
CA GLY A 93 -2.12 21.46 -37.58
C GLY A 93 -1.24 21.98 -38.70
N ASP A 94 -1.73 22.03 -39.94
CA ASP A 94 -1.35 23.06 -40.92
C ASP A 94 -2.34 23.04 -42.10
N GLY A 95 -3.06 24.14 -42.31
CA GLY A 95 -4.12 24.18 -43.32
C GLY A 95 -5.04 25.39 -43.28
N THR A 96 -4.61 26.54 -42.77
CA THR A 96 -5.30 27.83 -43.02
C THR A 96 -4.29 28.97 -43.03
N ASP A 97 -3.45 29.01 -44.07
CA ASP A 97 -2.82 30.25 -44.55
C ASP A 97 -3.03 30.34 -46.06
N ILE A 98 -4.18 30.89 -46.46
CA ILE A 98 -4.29 31.63 -47.73
C ILE A 98 -4.74 33.04 -47.37
N ALA A 99 -3.75 33.92 -47.30
CA ALA A 99 -3.90 35.36 -47.43
C ALA A 99 -3.98 35.74 -48.93
N GLY A 100 -4.71 36.82 -49.23
CA GLY A 100 -4.81 37.47 -50.55
C GLY A 100 -6.28 37.80 -50.87
N ASP A 101 -6.85 38.89 -50.38
CA ASP A 101 -6.69 40.27 -50.87
C ASP A 101 -7.07 40.42 -52.36
N ASP A 102 -8.26 41.01 -52.60
CA ASP A 102 -8.54 42.02 -53.63
C ASP A 102 -10.06 42.33 -53.66
N GLY A 103 -10.45 43.54 -53.22
CA GLY A 103 -11.80 44.11 -53.41
C GLY A 103 -11.97 44.72 -54.82
N PRO A 104 -12.87 45.70 -55.09
CA PRO A 104 -14.08 46.17 -54.39
C PRO A 104 -15.30 46.35 -55.35
N GLY A 105 -16.47 46.78 -54.85
CA GLY A 105 -17.45 47.55 -55.64
C GLY A 105 -18.89 47.04 -55.66
N GLY A 106 -19.81 47.85 -55.13
CA GLY A 106 -21.25 47.59 -55.26
C GLY A 106 -22.11 48.46 -54.35
N ALA A 107 -22.08 49.78 -54.57
CA ALA A 107 -23.01 50.73 -53.98
C ALA A 107 -24.46 50.36 -54.33
N GLY A 108 -25.32 50.24 -53.30
CA GLY A 108 -26.74 49.95 -53.44
C GLY A 108 -27.54 50.59 -52.32
N MET A 109 -27.54 51.93 -52.31
CA MET A 109 -28.58 52.76 -51.69
C MET A 109 -29.97 52.15 -51.89
N ARG A 110 -30.75 52.00 -50.81
CA ARG A 110 -32.20 52.24 -50.82
C ARG A 110 -32.72 52.42 -49.39
N ASP A 111 -32.98 53.69 -49.12
CA ASP A 111 -33.98 54.26 -48.23
C ASP A 111 -35.01 53.31 -47.61
N GLY A 112 -35.28 53.57 -46.32
CA GLY A 112 -36.59 54.14 -46.02
C GLY A 112 -37.43 53.44 -44.97
N LEU A 113 -37.65 54.19 -43.88
CA LEU A 113 -38.89 54.32 -43.11
C LEU A 113 -39.07 53.44 -41.87
N SER A 114 -38.73 54.06 -40.73
CA SER A 114 -39.40 53.91 -39.43
C SER A 114 -40.93 53.97 -39.56
N ARG A 115 -41.61 53.21 -38.70
CA ARG A 115 -42.84 53.66 -38.04
C ARG A 115 -43.10 52.84 -36.77
N ASP A 116 -43.01 53.56 -35.66
CA ASP A 116 -43.76 53.52 -34.38
C ASP A 116 -44.15 52.18 -33.75
#